data_AF-A0AAD9KK11-F1
#
_entry.id   AF-A0AAD9KK11-F1
#
_cell.length_a   1.000
_cell.length_b   1.000
_cell.length_c   1.000
_cell.angle_alpha   90.00
_cell.angle_beta   90.00
_cell.angle_gamma   90.00
#
_symmetry.space_group_name_H-M   'P 1'
#
loop_
_entity.id
_entity.type
_entity.pdbx_description
1 polymer ?
#
loop_
_entity_poly.entity_id
_entity_poly.type
_entity_poly.pdbx_seq_one_letter_code
_entity_poly.pdbx_strand_id
1 'polypeptide(L)'
;METLINTFNRAVTNTASEILGKHPPVKKPWVTADLLDVCDKRRELKKKKKDAEGIRRYRAANQEIKKGMKRAKTNWIEEQCQDIEDSMKRNNSKKTNPAGERPDQHKARANHDQGWKMSD
;
A
#
# COMPACT_ATOMS: atom_id res chain seq x y z
N MET A 1 21.03 -13.21 -5.11
CA MET A 1 19.76 -13.54 -4.41
C MET A 1 18.53 -13.12 -5.22
N GLU A 2 18.51 -11.91 -5.81
CA GLU A 2 17.38 -11.44 -6.64
C GLU A 2 17.03 -12.36 -7.83
N THR A 3 18.04 -12.99 -8.44
CA THR A 3 17.88 -13.95 -9.53
C THR A 3 17.09 -15.20 -9.14
N LEU A 4 17.31 -15.73 -7.93
CA LEU A 4 16.60 -16.91 -7.43
C LEU A 4 15.13 -16.60 -7.15
N ILE A 5 14.87 -15.45 -6.51
CA ILE A 5 13.52 -14.97 -6.20
C ILE A 5 12.71 -14.76 -7.48
N ASN A 6 13.30 -14.11 -8.49
CA ASN A 6 12.64 -13.88 -9.77
C ASN A 6 12.34 -15.19 -10.51
N THR A 7 13.24 -16.17 -10.43
CA THR A 7 13.06 -17.48 -11.06
C THR A 7 11.94 -18.27 -10.40
N PHE A 8 11.91 -18.27 -9.06
CA PHE A 8 10.86 -18.91 -8.28
C PHE A 8 9.49 -18.28 -8.54
N ASN A 9 9.38 -16.95 -8.44
CA ASN A 9 8.13 -16.22 -8.69
C ASN A 9 7.59 -16.49 -10.09
N ARG A 10 8.47 -16.55 -11.10
CA ARG A 10 8.09 -16.88 -12.47
C ARG A 10 7.56 -18.30 -12.60
N ALA A 11 8.21 -19.28 -11.98
CA ALA A 11 7.76 -20.67 -12.01
C ALA A 11 6.37 -20.81 -11.38
N VAL A 12 6.16 -20.25 -10.19
CA VAL A 12 4.86 -20.26 -9.50
C VAL A 12 3.77 -19.59 -10.35
N THR A 13 4.06 -18.42 -10.92
CA THR A 13 3.09 -17.67 -11.72
C THR A 13 2.71 -18.42 -13.01
N ASN A 14 3.68 -19.07 -13.66
CA ASN A 14 3.44 -19.85 -14.86
C ASN A 14 2.56 -21.08 -14.58
N THR A 15 2.90 -21.85 -13.55
CA THR A 15 2.11 -23.03 -13.16
C THR A 15 0.69 -22.64 -12.73
N ALA A 16 0.53 -21.56 -11.98
CA ALA A 16 -0.78 -21.04 -11.62
C ALA A 16 -1.60 -20.63 -12.86
N SER A 17 -0.96 -19.98 -13.84
CA SER A 17 -1.62 -19.58 -15.10
C SER A 17 -2.02 -20.77 -15.97
N GLU A 18 -1.28 -21.88 -15.90
CA GLU A 18 -1.57 -23.12 -16.62
C GLU A 18 -2.77 -23.86 -16.00
N ILE A 19 -2.82 -23.97 -14.67
CA ILE A 19 -3.88 -24.69 -13.95
C ILE A 19 -5.18 -23.86 -13.88
N LEU A 20 -5.07 -22.57 -13.57
CA LEU A 20 -6.21 -21.68 -13.34
C LEU A 20 -6.65 -20.92 -14.60
N GLY A 21 -5.81 -20.92 -15.64
CA GLY A 21 -6.00 -20.11 -16.85
C GLY A 21 -5.55 -18.65 -16.69
N LYS A 22 -5.49 -17.92 -17.81
CA LYS A 22 -5.22 -16.48 -17.79
C LYS A 22 -6.43 -15.74 -17.23
N HIS A 23 -6.37 -15.36 -15.97
CA HIS A 23 -7.35 -14.44 -15.41
C HIS A 23 -7.26 -13.09 -16.17
N PRO A 24 -8.37 -12.61 -16.76
CA PRO A 24 -8.36 -11.30 -17.37
C PRO A 24 -7.95 -10.28 -16.30
N PRO A 25 -6.98 -9.40 -16.59
CA PRO A 25 -6.58 -8.40 -15.62
C PRO A 25 -7.81 -7.60 -15.23
N VAL A 26 -8.07 -7.52 -13.92
CA VAL A 26 -9.16 -6.70 -13.41
C VAL A 26 -8.80 -5.27 -13.80
N LYS A 27 -9.47 -4.73 -14.83
CA LYS A 27 -9.13 -3.42 -15.43
C LYS A 27 -9.14 -2.27 -14.41
N LYS A 28 -9.72 -2.50 -13.23
CA LYS A 28 -9.90 -1.54 -12.15
C LYS A 28 -9.72 -2.28 -10.81
N PRO A 29 -8.56 -2.18 -10.14
CA PRO A 29 -8.29 -2.90 -8.90
C PRO A 29 -9.25 -2.53 -7.75
N TRP A 30 -9.90 -1.37 -7.82
CA TRP A 30 -10.89 -0.91 -6.84
C TRP A 30 -12.32 -1.46 -7.06
N VAL A 31 -12.54 -2.38 -8.00
CA VAL A 31 -13.87 -2.99 -8.22
C VAL A 31 -13.96 -4.28 -7.40
N THR A 32 -14.79 -4.25 -6.35
CA THR A 32 -15.00 -5.38 -5.44
C THR A 32 -16.02 -6.39 -6.00
N ALA A 33 -15.95 -7.64 -5.53
CA ALA A 33 -16.89 -8.70 -5.91
C ALA A 33 -18.34 -8.33 -5.56
N ASP A 34 -18.57 -7.71 -4.40
CA ASP A 34 -19.90 -7.24 -3.99
C ASP A 34 -20.50 -6.24 -4.98
N LEU A 35 -19.67 -5.35 -5.55
CA LEU A 35 -20.14 -4.39 -6.53
C LEU A 35 -20.54 -5.06 -7.86
N LEU A 36 -19.87 -6.16 -8.21
CA LEU A 36 -20.23 -6.97 -9.38
C LEU A 36 -21.56 -7.69 -9.15
N ASP A 37 -21.79 -8.24 -7.97
CA ASP A 37 -23.06 -8.86 -7.60
C ASP A 37 -24.23 -7.86 -7.68
N VAL A 38 -24.07 -6.63 -7.18
CA VAL A 38 -25.10 -5.59 -7.34
C VAL A 38 -25.31 -5.21 -8.81
N CYS A 39 -24.24 -5.21 -9.63
CA CYS A 39 -24.37 -5.01 -11.08
C CYS A 39 -25.22 -6.10 -11.74
N ASP A 40 -25.06 -7.36 -11.34
CA ASP A 40 -25.82 -8.48 -11.87
C ASP A 40 -27.27 -8.47 -11.38
N LYS A 41 -27.51 -8.15 -10.11
CA LYS A 41 -28.86 -7.86 -9.58
C LYS A 41 -29.56 -6.77 -10.40
N ARG A 42 -28.87 -5.69 -10.77
CA ARG A 42 -29.43 -4.64 -11.64
C ARG A 42 -29.77 -5.18 -13.04
N ARG A 43 -28.96 -6.07 -13.61
CA ARG A 43 -29.24 -6.69 -14.93
C ARG A 43 -30.52 -7.51 -14.87
N GLU A 44 -30.72 -8.30 -13.83
CA GLU A 44 -31.96 -9.07 -13.63
C GLU A 44 -33.17 -8.17 -13.40
N LEU A 45 -33.03 -7.10 -12.61
CA LEU A 45 -34.09 -6.12 -12.40
C LEU A 45 -34.48 -5.37 -13.68
N LYS A 46 -33.55 -5.19 -14.63
CA LYS A 46 -33.84 -4.59 -15.94
C LYS A 46 -34.84 -5.43 -16.75
N LYS A 47 -34.82 -6.76 -16.60
CA LYS A 47 -35.77 -7.67 -17.27
C LYS A 47 -37.20 -7.54 -16.70
N LYS A 48 -37.33 -7.19 -15.42
CA LYS A 48 -38.60 -7.11 -14.66
C LYS A 48 -39.18 -5.70 -14.58
N LYS A 49 -38.80 -4.81 -15.50
CA LYS A 49 -39.07 -3.37 -15.44
C LYS A 49 -40.46 -2.96 -15.97
N LYS A 50 -41.45 -3.85 -15.84
CA LYS A 50 -42.82 -3.63 -16.32
C LYS A 50 -43.72 -3.01 -15.24
N ASP A 51 -43.42 -3.27 -13.98
CA ASP A 51 -44.23 -2.80 -12.84
C ASP A 51 -43.56 -1.64 -12.09
N ALA A 52 -44.38 -0.82 -11.39
CA ALA A 52 -43.90 0.29 -10.57
C ALA A 52 -42.88 -0.15 -9.51
N GLU A 53 -43.08 -1.33 -8.91
CA GLU A 53 -42.14 -1.91 -7.94
C GLU A 53 -40.82 -2.34 -8.60
N GLY A 54 -40.89 -2.87 -9.82
CA GLY A 54 -39.70 -3.20 -10.62
C GLY A 54 -38.86 -1.96 -10.95
N ILE A 55 -39.53 -0.84 -11.27
CA ILE A 55 -38.88 0.46 -11.49
C ILE A 55 -38.22 0.96 -10.20
N ARG A 56 -38.90 0.86 -9.05
CA ARG A 56 -38.37 1.28 -7.75
C ARG A 56 -37.11 0.48 -7.38
N ARG A 57 -37.16 -0.85 -7.48
CA ARG A 57 -36.02 -1.73 -7.20
C ARG A 57 -34.85 -1.48 -8.14
N TYR A 58 -35.11 -1.27 -9.43
CA TYR A 58 -34.06 -0.92 -10.38
C TYR A 58 -33.38 0.41 -10.01
N ARG A 59 -34.16 1.42 -9.61
CA ARG A 59 -33.61 2.72 -9.18
C ARG A 59 -32.75 2.57 -7.92
N ALA A 60 -33.21 1.79 -6.94
CA ALA A 60 -32.45 1.51 -5.72
C ALA A 60 -31.11 0.82 -6.03
N ALA A 61 -31.13 -0.29 -6.78
CA ALA A 61 -29.90 -1.01 -7.17
C ALA A 61 -28.94 -0.11 -7.98
N ASN A 62 -29.45 0.74 -8.86
CA ASN A 62 -28.62 1.68 -9.62
C ASN A 62 -27.98 2.75 -8.73
N GLN A 63 -28.66 3.22 -7.68
CA GLN A 63 -28.10 4.16 -6.71
C GLN A 63 -27.05 3.49 -5.82
N GLU A 64 -27.29 2.24 -5.40
CA GLU A 64 -26.32 1.45 -4.66
C GLU A 64 -25.03 1.24 -5.45
N ILE A 65 -25.12 0.91 -6.75
CA ILE A 65 -23.94 0.78 -7.62
C ILE A 65 -23.18 2.10 -7.70
N LYS A 66 -23.86 3.23 -7.90
CA LYS A 66 -23.20 4.55 -7.97
C LYS A 66 -22.47 4.89 -6.67
N LYS A 67 -23.12 4.69 -5.52
CA LYS A 67 -22.54 4.94 -4.20
C LYS A 67 -21.39 3.98 -3.91
N GLY A 68 -21.57 2.70 -4.21
CA GLY A 68 -20.56 1.64 -4.07
C GLY A 68 -19.32 1.91 -4.91
N MET A 69 -19.48 2.23 -6.20
CA MET A 69 -18.38 2.60 -7.08
C MET A 69 -17.61 3.82 -6.59
N LYS A 70 -18.31 4.86 -6.11
CA LYS A 70 -17.67 6.05 -5.57
C LYS A 70 -16.83 5.72 -4.34
N ARG A 71 -17.41 4.99 -3.37
CA ARG A 71 -16.72 4.58 -2.15
C ARG A 71 -15.52 3.69 -2.43
N ALA A 72 -15.70 2.65 -3.23
CA ALA A 72 -14.61 1.72 -3.54
C ALA A 72 -13.44 2.43 -4.24
N LYS A 73 -13.73 3.38 -5.13
CA LYS A 73 -12.69 4.20 -5.76
C LYS A 73 -11.99 5.14 -4.75
N THR A 74 -12.75 5.79 -3.86
CA THR A 74 -12.17 6.68 -2.84
C THR A 74 -11.28 5.92 -1.86
N ASN A 75 -11.78 4.81 -1.31
CA ASN A 75 -11.03 3.96 -0.38
C ASN A 75 -9.73 3.46 -1.02
N TRP A 76 -9.79 3.00 -2.27
CA TRP A 76 -8.59 2.56 -2.97
C TRP A 76 -7.57 3.70 -3.12
N ILE A 77 -7.99 4.91 -3.50
CA ILE A 77 -7.07 6.05 -3.59
C ILE A 77 -6.44 6.35 -2.23
N GLU A 78 -7.23 6.33 -1.16
CA GLU A 78 -6.78 6.58 0.20
C GLU A 78 -5.77 5.52 0.69
N GLU A 79 -6.05 4.24 0.44
CA GLU A 79 -5.13 3.12 0.69
C GLU A 79 -3.81 3.31 -0.06
N GLN A 80 -3.86 3.69 -1.34
CA GLN A 80 -2.63 3.94 -2.11
C GLN A 80 -1.83 5.14 -1.57
N CYS A 81 -2.51 6.21 -1.14
CA CYS A 81 -1.84 7.34 -0.49
C CYS A 81 -1.17 6.91 0.82
N GLN A 82 -1.88 6.15 1.65
CA GLN A 82 -1.38 5.64 2.93
C GLN A 82 -0.16 4.71 2.72
N ASP A 83 -0.23 3.81 1.75
CA ASP A 83 0.88 2.89 1.40
C ASP A 83 2.15 3.67 1.01
N ILE A 84 2.00 4.76 0.24
CA ILE A 84 3.10 5.63 -0.15
C ILE A 84 3.68 6.35 1.08
N GLU A 85 2.83 6.93 1.93
CA GLU A 85 3.27 7.59 3.16
C GLU A 85 4.03 6.64 4.09
N ASP A 86 3.54 5.42 4.26
CA ASP A 86 4.17 4.43 5.12
C ASP A 86 5.44 3.85 4.50
N SER A 87 5.52 3.77 3.16
CA SER A 87 6.77 3.49 2.46
C SER A 87 7.81 4.59 2.71
N MET A 88 7.43 5.86 2.64
CA MET A 88 8.32 6.99 2.92
C MET A 88 8.79 7.02 4.38
N LYS A 89 7.89 6.82 5.35
CA LYS A 89 8.25 6.72 6.78
C LYS A 89 9.25 5.59 7.03
N ARG A 90 9.00 4.40 6.48
CA ARG A 90 9.91 3.25 6.59
C ARG A 90 11.27 3.53 5.95
N ASN A 91 11.32 4.17 4.78
CA ASN A 91 12.58 4.52 4.12
C ASN A 91 13.38 5.57 4.93
N ASN A 92 12.70 6.57 5.48
CA ASN A 92 13.35 7.60 6.30
C ASN A 92 13.83 7.06 7.64
N SER A 93 13.11 6.12 8.26
CA SER A 93 13.56 5.46 9.51
C SER A 93 14.86 4.65 9.34
N LYS A 94 15.17 4.16 8.12
CA LYS A 94 16.45 3.50 7.82
C LYS A 94 17.61 4.48 7.67
N LYS A 95 17.34 5.76 7.35
CA LYS A 95 18.35 6.82 7.29
C LYS A 95 18.65 7.44 8.65
N THR A 96 17.75 7.34 9.63
CA THR A 96 17.89 7.96 10.95
C THR A 96 18.41 7.01 12.02
N ASN A 97 19.36 6.13 11.69
CA ASN A 97 20.15 5.44 12.72
C ASN A 97 21.50 6.17 12.90
N PRO A 98 21.58 7.29 13.67
CA PRO A 98 22.86 7.82 14.11
C PRO A 98 23.35 6.96 15.28
N ALA A 99 23.71 5.71 15.02
CA ALA A 99 24.34 4.82 16.00
C ALA A 99 25.67 4.32 15.46
N GLY A 100 26.55 5.28 15.20
CA GLY A 100 27.97 5.10 15.04
C GLY A 100 28.63 6.21 15.85
N GLU A 101 28.41 6.21 17.17
CA GLU A 101 29.18 7.02 18.10
C GLU A 101 30.66 6.72 17.86
N ARG A 102 31.37 7.64 17.21
CA ARG A 102 32.82 7.69 17.28
C ARG A 102 33.17 8.38 18.60
N PRO A 103 33.85 7.70 19.54
CA PRO A 103 34.31 8.34 20.76
C PRO A 103 35.33 9.41 20.39
N ASP A 104 35.02 10.65 20.77
CA ASP A 104 35.87 11.82 20.62
C ASP A 104 37.11 11.67 21.52
N GLN A 105 38.23 11.25 20.93
CA GLN A 105 39.50 11.11 21.63
C GLN A 105 40.35 12.38 21.54
N HIS A 106 39.85 13.54 21.96
CA HIS A 106 40.75 14.66 22.27
C HIS A 106 40.12 15.61 23.30
N LYS A 107 40.42 15.37 24.59
CA LYS A 107 40.70 16.41 25.60
C LYS A 107 40.92 15.78 26.97
N ALA A 108 42.18 15.49 27.31
CA ALA A 108 42.65 15.45 28.70
C ALA A 108 44.19 15.52 28.72
N ARG A 109 44.74 16.73 28.57
CA ARG A 109 46.06 17.08 29.14
C ARG A 109 46.28 18.58 29.08
N ALA A 110 45.64 19.28 30.00
CA ALA A 110 46.09 20.57 30.47
C ALA A 110 45.72 20.64 31.94
N ASN A 111 46.71 20.44 32.80
CA ASN A 111 46.85 20.97 34.15
C ASN A 111 48.03 20.26 34.83
N HIS A 112 49.23 20.78 34.58
CA HIS A 112 50.33 20.67 35.53
C HIS A 112 50.98 22.04 35.60
N ASP A 113 50.32 22.91 36.35
CA ASP A 113 50.84 24.21 36.70
C ASP A 113 51.64 24.09 38.01
N GLN A 114 52.75 24.81 38.02
CA GLN A 114 53.56 25.26 39.16
C GLN A 114 54.61 24.34 39.76
N GLY A 115 55.87 24.73 39.56
CA GLY A 115 56.61 25.20 40.73
C GLY A 115 58.14 25.10 40.67
N TRP A 116 58.79 26.27 40.77
CA TRP A 116 60.12 26.54 41.36
C TRP A 116 61.34 26.12 40.48
N LYS A 117 62.40 26.91 40.27
CA LYS A 117 63.01 27.98 41.08
C LYS A 117 63.98 28.84 40.24
N MET A 118 64.25 30.04 40.74
CA MET A 118 65.30 30.99 40.32
C MET A 118 66.72 30.37 40.40
N SER A 119 67.69 30.80 39.58
CA SER A 119 68.62 31.92 39.82
C SER A 119 69.90 31.82 38.96
N ASP A 120 70.37 33.00 38.55
CA ASP A 120 71.70 33.47 38.10
C ASP A 120 72.40 32.85 36.87
#